data_AF-A0A961VQU2-F1
#
_entry.id   AF-A0A961VQU2-F1
#
_cell.length_a   1.000
_cell.length_b   1.000
_cell.length_c   1.000
_cell.angle_alpha   90.00
_cell.angle_beta   90.00
_cell.angle_gamma   90.00
#
_symmetry.space_group_name_H-M   'P 1'
#
loop_
_entity.id
_entity.type
_entity.pdbx_description
1 polymer ?
#
loop_
_entity_poly.entity_id
_entity_poly.type
_entity_poly.pdbx_seq_one_letter_code
_entity_poly.pdbx_strand_id
1 'polypeptide(L)' 'MTDNVTLNAGSPWTITAVDKLKELWNAGVEPALVAQTLGRPEQEIRAKAAELKLPQHVETRR' A
#
# COMPACT_ATOMS: atom_id res chain seq x y z
N MET A 1 -22.47 13.16 -10.88
CA MET A 1 -22.95 11.85 -10.41
C MET A 1 -21.92 11.34 -9.42
N THR A 2 -22.34 10.93 -8.22
CA THR A 2 -21.49 10.31 -7.20
C THR A 2 -20.96 8.99 -7.73
N ASP A 3 -19.65 8.90 -7.87
CA ASP A 3 -18.93 7.72 -8.34
C ASP A 3 -19.10 6.64 -7.26
N ASN A 4 -20.12 5.81 -7.43
CA ASN A 4 -20.25 4.57 -6.69
C ASN A 4 -19.09 3.68 -7.13
N VAL A 5 -17.92 3.86 -6.50
CA VAL A 5 -16.80 2.93 -6.56
C VAL A 5 -17.25 1.68 -5.81
N THR A 6 -18.05 0.87 -6.49
CA THR A 6 -18.26 -0.53 -6.17
C THR A 6 -16.87 -1.12 -6.04
N LEU A 7 -16.55 -1.55 -4.83
CA LEU A 7 -15.36 -2.29 -4.41
C LEU A 7 -15.15 -3.48 -5.37
N ASN A 8 -14.55 -3.23 -6.53
CA ASN A 8 -13.93 -4.30 -7.28
C ASN A 8 -12.76 -4.69 -6.40
N ALA A 9 -12.87 -5.84 -5.75
CA ALA A 9 -11.79 -6.46 -5.01
C ALA A 9 -10.54 -6.40 -5.90
N GLY A 10 -9.72 -5.37 -5.69
CA GLY A 10 -8.47 -5.18 -6.41
C GLY A 10 -7.75 -6.50 -6.31
N SER A 11 -7.21 -6.99 -7.43
CA SER A 11 -6.64 -8.33 -7.60
C SER A 11 -6.09 -8.90 -6.29
N PRO A 12 -6.31 -10.17 -5.94
CA PRO A 12 -5.85 -10.69 -4.65
C PRO A 12 -4.39 -10.33 -4.38
N TRP A 13 -4.07 -9.95 -3.14
CA TRP A 13 -2.70 -9.67 -2.72
C TRP A 13 -1.87 -10.95 -2.88
N THR A 14 -1.09 -11.04 -3.95
CA THR A 14 -0.18 -12.14 -4.16
C THR A 14 0.99 -12.03 -3.19
N ILE A 15 1.62 -13.16 -2.87
CA ILE A 15 2.79 -13.21 -2.00
C ILE A 15 3.88 -12.25 -2.51
N THR A 16 4.12 -12.22 -3.83
CA THR A 16 5.07 -11.31 -4.47
C THR A 16 4.69 -9.84 -4.30
N ALA A 17 3.41 -9.48 -4.41
CA ALA A 17 2.97 -8.10 -4.19
C ALA A 17 3.11 -7.67 -2.73
N VAL A 18 2.83 -8.58 -1.79
CA VAL A 18 3.03 -8.35 -0.35
C VAL A 18 4.51 -8.20 -0.03
N ASP A 19 5.36 -9.05 -0.59
CA ASP A 19 6.80 -9.00 -0.40
C ASP A 19 7.39 -7.68 -0.93
N LYS A 20 6.97 -7.28 -2.13
CA LYS A 20 7.37 -6.01 -2.73
C LYS A 20 6.88 -4.80 -1.93
N LEU A 21 5.66 -4.85 -1.40
CA LEU A 21 5.16 -3.81 -0.49
C LEU A 21 6.06 -3.71 0.75
N LYS A 22 6.39 -4.84 1.38
CA LYS A 22 7.27 -4.86 2.56
C LYS A 22 8.66 -4.30 2.23
N GLU A 23 9.25 -4.71 1.12
CA GLU A 23 10.56 -4.22 0.67
C GLU A 23 10.57 -2.69 0.55
N LEU A 24 9.65 -2.14 -0.24
CA LEU A 24 9.57 -0.70 -0.49
C LEU A 24 9.23 0.08 0.79
N TRP A 25 8.35 -0.46 1.61
CA TRP A 25 7.95 0.18 2.87
C TRP A 25 9.10 0.22 3.89
N ASN A 26 9.86 -0.87 4.02
CA ASN A 26 11.05 -0.89 4.87
C ASN A 26 12.18 -0.02 4.32
N ALA A 27 12.24 0.17 3.00
CA ALA A 27 13.16 1.11 2.36
C ALA A 27 12.78 2.59 2.57
N GLY A 28 11.65 2.88 3.24
CA GLY A 28 11.19 4.24 3.49
C GLY A 28 10.57 4.91 2.27
N VAL A 29 10.08 4.12 1.31
CA VAL A 29 9.44 4.63 0.10
C VAL A 29 8.04 5.14 0.45
N GLU A 30 7.70 6.32 -0.06
CA GLU A 30 6.40 6.94 0.16
C GLU A 30 5.26 6.07 -0.39
N PRO A 31 4.11 6.00 0.32
CA PRO A 31 3.00 5.15 -0.07
C PRO A 31 2.45 5.47 -1.47
N ALA A 32 2.55 6.72 -1.93
CA ALA A 32 2.19 7.13 -3.29
C ALA A 32 3.08 6.48 -4.38
N LEU A 33 4.39 6.33 -4.10
CA LEU A 33 5.32 5.65 -5.01
C LEU A 33 5.13 4.13 -4.97
N VAL A 34 4.86 3.56 -3.79
CA VAL A 34 4.50 2.14 -3.64
C VAL A 34 3.22 1.82 -4.40
N ALA A 35 2.21 2.70 -4.31
CA ALA A 35 0.95 2.61 -5.04
C ALA A 35 1.17 2.55 -6.56
N GLN A 36 1.99 3.47 -7.09
CA GLN A 36 2.36 3.47 -8.51
C GLN A 36 3.14 2.21 -8.91
N THR A 37 4.07 1.75 -8.06
CA THR A 37 4.90 0.56 -8.34
C THR A 37 4.07 -0.72 -8.36
N LEU A 38 3.10 -0.84 -7.45
CA LEU A 38 2.22 -2.01 -7.35
C LEU A 38 0.97 -1.89 -8.23
N GLY A 39 0.76 -0.75 -8.89
CA GLY A 39 -0.44 -0.48 -9.69
C GLY A 39 -1.73 -0.51 -8.85
N ARG A 40 -1.66 -0.13 -7.58
CA ARG A 40 -2.77 -0.20 -6.61
C ARG A 40 -3.01 1.15 -5.96
N PRO A 41 -4.25 1.46 -5.57
CA PRO A 41 -4.56 2.70 -4.87
C PRO A 41 -3.82 2.79 -3.53
N GLU A 42 -3.38 4.00 -3.19
CA GLU A 42 -2.64 4.26 -1.96
C GLU A 42 -3.38 3.82 -0.69
N GLN A 43 -4.71 3.96 -0.68
CA GLN A 43 -5.54 3.50 0.43
C GLN A 43 -5.37 2.00 0.68
N GLU A 44 -5.30 1.19 -0.38
CA GLU A 44 -5.05 -0.26 -0.24
C GLU A 44 -3.63 -0.54 0.23
N ILE A 45 -2.63 0.23 -0.23
CA ILE A 45 -1.24 0.10 0.24
C ILE A 45 -1.18 0.35 1.75
N ARG A 46 -1.77 1.46 2.23
CA ARG A 46 -1.80 1.82 3.65
C ARG A 46 -2.58 0.80 4.47
N ALA A 47 -3.75 0.38 4.00
CA ALA A 47 -4.54 -0.66 4.65
C ALA A 47 -3.73 -1.95 4.77
N LYS A 48 -3.04 -2.36 3.70
CA LYS A 48 -2.24 -3.58 3.71
C LYS A 48 -1.01 -3.47 4.61
N ALA A 49 -0.32 -2.34 4.60
CA ALA A 49 0.78 -2.09 5.51
C ALA A 49 0.34 -2.14 6.98
N ALA A 50 -0.85 -1.60 7.29
CA ALA A 50 -1.45 -1.68 8.62
C ALA A 50 -1.83 -3.12 9.01
N GLU A 51 -2.42 -3.91 8.09
CA GLU A 51 -2.70 -5.34 8.31
C GLU A 51 -1.42 -6.14 8.60
N LEU A 52 -0.34 -5.82 7.88
CA LEU A 52 0.97 -6.45 8.05
C LEU A 52 1.75 -5.94 9.27
N LYS A 53 1.18 -4.98 10.02
CA LYS A 53 1.81 -4.32 11.17
C LYS A 53 3.19 -3.73 10.83
N LEU A 54 3.34 -3.21 9.62
CA LEU A 54 4.55 -2.51 9.23
C LEU A 54 4.69 -1.21 10.02
N PRO A 55 5.93 -0.75 10.29
CA PRO A 55 6.14 0.51 11.01
C PRO A 55 5.40 1.61 10.28
N GLN A 56 4.54 2.34 11.00
CA GLN A 56 3.84 3.45 10.39
C GLN A 56 4.90 4.40 9.85
N HIS A 57 4.77 4.81 8.59
CA HIS A 57 5.56 5.87 7.97
C HIS A 57 5.15 7.23 8.59
N VAL A 58 4.93 7.26 9.91
CA VAL A 58 5.04 8.47 10.72
C VAL A 58 6.44 8.95 10.41
N GLU A 59 6.52 10.06 9.70
CA GLU A 59 7.73 10.85 9.53
C GLU A 59 8.68 10.55 10.67
N THR A 60 9.78 9.84 10.40
CA THR A 60 10.93 9.90 11.29
C THR A 60 11.40 11.34 11.21
N ARG A 61 10.69 12.22 11.91
CA ARG A 61 11.19 13.50 12.35
C ARG A 61 12.37 13.16 13.24
N ARG A 62 13.56 13.26 12.66
CA ARG A 62 14.76 13.50 13.44
C ARG A 62 14.63 14.84 14.17
#